data_AF-A0A0D2VN97-F1
#
_entry.id   AF-A0A0D2VN97-F1
#
_cell.length_a   1.000
_cell.length_b   1.000
_cell.length_c   1.000
_cell.angle_alpha   90.00
_cell.angle_beta   90.00
_cell.angle_gamma   90.00
#
_symmetry.space_group_name_H-M   'P 1'
#
loop_
_entity.id
_entity.type
_entity.pdbx_description
1 polymer ?
#
loop_
_entity_poly.entity_id
_entity_poly.type
_entity_poly.pdbx_seq_one_letter_code
_entity_poly.pdbx_strand_id
1 'polypeptide(L)'
;MNAIQQGQDYTGGQNDVEGDEDESPFEFRALEVALESICSFLAARTLELETAAYPALDELTSQISSRNLDRVRKLKSAMTRLTARVQKVRDELEQLLDDDDDMADLYLSRKLAGTSPVSGSGAANWYLASPTIGSKISRASRASIATARGDENDVEELEMLLEAYFMQIDGTLNKLTTLREYIDDTEDYINIQLDNHRNQLIQLELFLSSGTVCLSIYSLVAAIFGMNIPYTWDTNHGYMFKWVVIVSGIFCATLFILIMSYARLKGLVGS
;
A
#
# COMPACT_ATOMS: atom_id res chain seq x y z
N MET A 1 9.76 52.48 -72.48
CA MET A 1 9.96 51.27 -71.66
C MET A 1 8.57 50.72 -71.38
N ASN A 2 8.00 49.92 -72.29
CA ASN A 2 8.03 48.44 -72.31
C ASN A 2 7.53 47.84 -70.98
N ALA A 3 6.55 46.94 -70.88
CA ALA A 3 5.61 46.28 -71.78
C ALA A 3 4.54 45.61 -70.86
N ILE A 4 3.23 45.79 -71.09
CA ILE A 4 2.25 44.76 -71.52
C ILE A 4 2.57 43.31 -71.10
N GLN A 5 1.71 42.69 -70.27
CA GLN A 5 0.89 41.51 -70.65
C GLN A 5 -0.18 41.18 -69.59
N GLN A 6 -1.43 41.05 -70.03
CA GLN A 6 -2.55 40.36 -69.37
C GLN A 6 -2.33 38.84 -69.33
N GLY A 7 -3.00 38.14 -68.42
CA GLY A 7 -3.20 36.69 -68.49
C GLY A 7 -4.16 36.19 -67.42
N GLN A 8 -5.32 35.71 -67.88
CA GLN A 8 -6.50 35.29 -67.13
C GLN A 8 -6.58 33.74 -67.06
N ASP A 9 -7.09 33.23 -65.94
CA ASP A 9 -7.72 31.93 -65.66
C ASP A 9 -6.99 30.59 -65.87
N TYR A 10 -7.49 29.61 -65.09
CA TYR A 10 -7.55 28.14 -65.25
C TYR A 10 -6.84 27.27 -64.19
N THR A 11 -7.68 26.81 -63.24
CA THR A 11 -7.92 25.41 -62.82
C THR A 11 -6.77 24.50 -62.37
N GLY A 12 -6.96 23.89 -61.19
CA GLY A 12 -6.79 22.44 -61.02
C GLY A 12 -6.03 21.96 -59.79
N GLY A 13 -6.68 21.11 -58.99
CA GLY A 13 -6.10 20.08 -58.09
C GLY A 13 -5.36 20.62 -56.87
N GLN A 14 -5.88 20.56 -55.64
CA GLN A 14 -6.19 19.36 -54.85
C GLN A 14 -5.00 18.40 -54.71
N ASN A 15 -4.79 17.96 -53.47
CA ASN A 15 -3.99 16.83 -52.98
C ASN A 15 -2.56 17.17 -52.50
N ASP A 16 -2.05 16.73 -51.36
CA ASP A 16 -2.55 15.94 -50.22
C ASP A 16 -1.48 16.14 -49.12
N VAL A 17 -1.84 16.64 -47.94
CA VAL A 17 -1.23 16.25 -46.64
C VAL A 17 -2.30 16.50 -45.58
N GLU A 18 -3.43 15.79 -45.69
CA GLU A 18 -4.13 15.41 -44.46
C GLU A 18 -3.16 14.50 -43.71
N GLY A 19 -2.81 14.89 -42.48
CA GLY A 19 -2.25 13.93 -41.56
C GLY A 19 -3.35 12.91 -41.31
N ASP A 20 -3.18 11.71 -41.87
CA ASP A 20 -3.71 10.51 -41.24
C ASP A 20 -3.03 10.47 -39.87
N GLU A 21 -3.67 11.11 -38.88
CA GLU A 21 -3.62 10.58 -37.53
C GLU A 21 -4.15 9.16 -37.70
N ASP A 22 -3.27 8.16 -37.61
CA ASP A 22 -3.66 6.75 -37.56
C ASP A 22 -4.71 6.63 -36.45
N GLU A 23 -5.99 6.71 -36.84
CA GLU A 23 -7.09 6.83 -35.91
C GLU A 23 -7.31 5.44 -35.33
N SER A 24 -6.73 5.23 -34.14
CA SER A 24 -6.81 3.96 -33.45
C SER A 24 -8.28 3.52 -33.33
N PRO A 25 -8.57 2.21 -33.49
CA PRO A 25 -9.92 1.70 -33.43
C PRO A 25 -10.68 2.18 -32.19
N PHE A 26 -11.99 2.39 -32.32
CA PHE A 26 -12.80 2.98 -31.25
C PHE A 26 -12.67 2.20 -29.92
N GLU A 27 -12.48 0.88 -30.00
CA GLU A 27 -12.24 0.01 -28.85
C GLU A 27 -10.97 0.36 -28.07
N PHE A 28 -9.88 0.71 -28.76
CA PHE A 28 -8.61 1.07 -28.12
C PHE A 28 -8.65 2.47 -27.57
N ARG A 29 -9.32 3.38 -28.25
CA ARG A 29 -9.57 4.71 -27.70
C ARG A 29 -10.42 4.66 -26.42
N ALA A 30 -11.45 3.80 -26.41
CA ALA A 30 -12.28 3.61 -25.21
C ALA A 30 -11.49 2.95 -24.07
N LEU A 31 -10.67 1.94 -24.38
CA LEU A 31 -9.80 1.26 -23.41
C LEU A 31 -8.75 2.20 -22.82
N GLU A 32 -8.06 2.97 -23.67
CA GLU A 32 -7.07 3.98 -23.28
C GLU A 32 -7.69 4.99 -22.30
N VAL A 33 -8.84 5.59 -22.63
CA VAL A 33 -9.51 6.56 -21.75
C VAL A 33 -9.93 5.93 -20.42
N ALA A 34 -10.37 4.66 -20.43
CA ALA A 34 -10.74 3.95 -19.22
C ALA A 34 -9.51 3.65 -18.33
N LEU A 35 -8.43 3.14 -18.92
CA LEU A 35 -7.17 2.86 -18.22
C LEU A 35 -6.52 4.14 -17.69
N GLU A 36 -6.50 5.22 -18.48
CA GLU A 36 -5.98 6.52 -18.05
C GLU A 36 -6.75 7.06 -16.84
N SER A 37 -8.09 6.94 -16.86
CA SER A 37 -8.94 7.32 -15.74
C SER A 37 -8.65 6.51 -14.48
N ILE A 38 -8.49 5.19 -14.61
CA ILE A 38 -8.17 4.29 -13.48
C ILE A 38 -6.78 4.59 -12.93
N CYS A 39 -5.78 4.69 -13.80
CA CYS A 39 -4.40 4.97 -13.40
C CYS A 39 -4.27 6.33 -12.73
N SER A 40 -4.91 7.36 -13.30
CA SER A 40 -4.98 8.70 -12.69
C SER A 40 -5.67 8.68 -11.33
N PHE A 41 -6.78 7.94 -11.20
CA PHE A 41 -7.48 7.78 -9.94
C PHE A 41 -6.62 7.07 -8.88
N LEU A 42 -5.96 5.97 -9.23
CA LEU A 42 -5.10 5.22 -8.30
C LEU A 42 -3.89 6.05 -7.89
N ALA A 43 -3.23 6.73 -8.84
CA ALA A 43 -2.11 7.61 -8.58
C ALA A 43 -2.49 8.78 -7.65
N ALA A 44 -3.63 9.43 -7.90
CA ALA A 44 -4.13 10.51 -7.04
C ALA A 44 -4.41 10.02 -5.62
N ARG A 45 -5.03 8.84 -5.46
CA ARG A 45 -5.28 8.25 -4.14
C ARG A 45 -4.00 7.86 -3.41
N THR A 46 -3.00 7.36 -4.12
CA THR A 46 -1.68 7.06 -3.55
C THR A 46 -1.02 8.34 -3.06
N LEU A 47 -1.06 9.42 -3.84
CA LEU A 47 -0.49 10.71 -3.47
C LEU A 47 -1.20 11.35 -2.27
N GLU A 48 -2.54 11.30 -2.23
CA GLU A 48 -3.32 11.76 -1.07
C GLU A 48 -2.91 11.01 0.21
N LEU A 49 -2.76 9.68 0.10
CA LEU A 49 -2.35 8.84 1.21
C LEU A 49 -0.93 9.18 1.67
N GLU A 50 0.02 9.32 0.75
CA GLU A 50 1.41 9.70 1.00
C GLU A 50 1.50 11.06 1.72
N THR A 51 0.79 12.06 1.20
CA THR A 51 0.74 13.41 1.77
C THR A 51 0.13 13.44 3.18
N ALA A 52 -0.81 12.53 3.47
CA ALA A 52 -1.40 12.40 4.80
C ALA A 52 -0.55 11.56 5.76
N ALA A 53 0.27 10.63 5.22
CA ALA A 53 1.04 9.65 5.95
C ALA A 53 2.25 10.24 6.65
N TYR A 54 3.13 10.87 5.90
CA TYR A 54 4.37 11.46 6.43
C TYR A 54 4.15 12.35 7.65
N PRO A 55 3.24 13.35 7.63
CA PRO A 55 3.01 14.19 8.81
C PRO A 55 2.34 13.44 9.97
N ALA A 56 1.57 12.38 9.70
CA ALA A 56 0.96 11.58 10.77
C ALA A 56 2.00 10.72 11.51
N LEU A 57 2.98 10.19 10.77
CA LEU A 57 4.07 9.37 11.31
C LEU A 57 5.08 10.23 12.07
N ASP A 58 5.42 11.41 11.56
CA ASP A 58 6.28 12.38 12.25
C ASP A 58 5.65 12.85 13.58
N GLU A 59 4.37 13.21 13.53
CA GLU A 59 3.61 13.60 14.74
C GLU A 59 3.51 12.44 15.75
N LEU A 60 3.36 11.20 15.31
CA LEU A 60 3.37 10.02 16.19
C LEU A 60 4.76 9.81 16.83
N THR A 61 5.81 10.04 16.06
CA THR A 61 7.21 9.94 16.50
C THR A 61 7.55 11.04 17.52
N SER A 62 7.02 12.25 17.35
CA SER A 62 7.15 13.35 18.30
C SER A 62 6.37 13.12 19.59
N GLN A 63 5.12 12.65 19.47
CA GLN A 63 4.25 12.41 20.62
C GLN A 63 3.40 11.15 20.44
N ILE A 64 3.75 10.12 21.24
CA ILE A 64 2.98 8.88 21.32
C ILE A 64 1.68 9.14 22.08
N SER A 65 0.59 9.33 21.33
CA SER A 65 -0.76 9.52 21.88
C SER A 65 -1.75 8.56 21.23
N SER A 66 -2.80 8.18 21.96
CA SER A 66 -3.88 7.31 21.42
C SER A 66 -4.48 7.89 20.15
N ARG A 67 -4.67 9.22 20.09
CA ARG A 67 -5.16 9.92 18.90
C ARG A 67 -4.24 9.76 17.69
N ASN A 68 -2.92 9.88 17.88
CA ASN A 68 -1.95 9.76 16.80
C ASN A 68 -1.83 8.31 16.32
N LEU A 69 -1.83 7.34 17.25
CA LEU A 69 -1.89 5.91 16.94
C LEU A 69 -3.15 5.54 16.14
N ASP A 70 -4.31 6.06 16.52
CA ASP A 70 -5.56 5.83 15.78
C ASP A 70 -5.52 6.44 14.37
N ARG A 71 -4.88 7.60 14.21
CA ARG A 71 -4.70 8.23 12.90
C ARG A 71 -3.81 7.37 11.99
N VAL A 72 -2.66 6.89 12.50
CA VAL A 72 -1.76 6.01 11.74
C VAL A 72 -2.43 4.65 11.44
N ARG A 73 -3.19 4.09 12.38
CA ARG A 73 -3.96 2.86 12.14
C ARG A 73 -5.01 3.03 11.03
N LYS A 74 -5.73 4.15 11.00
CA LYS A 74 -6.70 4.46 9.93
C LYS A 74 -6.02 4.58 8.57
N LEU A 75 -4.88 5.26 8.53
CA LEU A 75 -4.06 5.42 7.35
C LEU A 75 -3.52 4.07 6.84
N LYS A 76 -2.96 3.23 7.72
CA LYS A 76 -2.51 1.86 7.39
C LYS A 76 -3.66 1.02 6.83
N SER A 77 -4.85 1.10 7.43
CA SER A 77 -6.03 0.41 6.91
C SER A 77 -6.45 0.91 5.53
N ALA A 78 -6.41 2.22 5.28
CA ALA A 78 -6.66 2.79 3.96
C ALA A 78 -5.61 2.36 2.93
N MET A 79 -4.36 2.30 3.35
CA MET A 79 -3.24 1.82 2.56
C MET A 79 -3.42 0.38 2.11
N THR A 80 -3.67 -0.54 3.04
CA THR A 80 -3.89 -1.96 2.71
C THR A 80 -5.02 -2.15 1.70
N ARG A 81 -6.12 -1.39 1.84
CA ARG A 81 -7.23 -1.43 0.88
C ARG A 81 -6.82 -0.90 -0.49
N LEU A 82 -6.06 0.19 -0.55
CA LEU A 82 -5.61 0.77 -1.81
C LEU A 82 -4.61 -0.16 -2.52
N THR A 83 -3.62 -0.68 -1.80
CA THR A 83 -2.67 -1.67 -2.33
C THR A 83 -3.38 -2.88 -2.92
N ALA A 84 -4.36 -3.45 -2.22
CA ALA A 84 -5.14 -4.58 -2.74
C ALA A 84 -5.89 -4.25 -4.04
N ARG A 85 -6.40 -3.01 -4.17
CA ARG A 85 -7.07 -2.56 -5.40
C ARG A 85 -6.09 -2.36 -6.55
N VAL A 86 -4.94 -1.73 -6.30
CA VAL A 86 -3.89 -1.53 -7.32
C VAL A 86 -3.36 -2.88 -7.79
N GLN A 87 -3.09 -3.78 -6.85
CA GLN A 87 -2.59 -5.11 -7.15
C GLN A 87 -3.59 -5.91 -7.99
N LYS A 88 -4.89 -5.86 -7.66
CA LYS A 88 -5.88 -6.50 -8.51
C LYS A 88 -5.88 -5.95 -9.95
N VAL A 89 -5.79 -4.64 -10.15
CA VAL A 89 -5.75 -4.08 -11.52
C VAL A 89 -4.45 -4.48 -12.24
N ARG A 90 -3.31 -4.51 -11.53
CA ARG A 90 -2.03 -5.01 -12.05
C ARG A 90 -2.18 -6.46 -12.52
N ASP A 91 -2.70 -7.34 -11.67
CA ASP A 91 -2.76 -8.77 -11.93
C ASP A 91 -3.71 -9.08 -13.12
N GLU A 92 -4.82 -8.36 -13.25
CA GLU A 92 -5.75 -8.51 -14.39
C GLU A 92 -5.13 -7.97 -15.70
N LEU A 93 -4.32 -6.91 -15.61
CA LEU A 93 -3.61 -6.35 -16.77
C LEU A 93 -2.43 -7.24 -17.19
N GLU A 94 -1.71 -7.85 -16.24
CA GLU A 94 -0.67 -8.87 -16.48
C GLU A 94 -1.26 -10.07 -17.20
N GLN A 95 -2.41 -10.57 -16.71
CA GLN A 95 -3.09 -11.69 -17.34
C GLN A 95 -3.53 -11.39 -18.78
N LEU A 96 -4.04 -10.17 -19.04
CA LEU A 96 -4.42 -9.76 -20.39
C LEU A 96 -3.21 -9.61 -21.33
N LEU A 97 -2.08 -9.15 -20.81
CA LEU A 97 -0.84 -9.00 -21.57
C LEU A 97 -0.19 -10.36 -21.90
N ASP A 98 -0.35 -11.36 -21.01
CA ASP A 98 0.25 -12.69 -21.16
C ASP A 98 -0.50 -13.60 -22.18
N ASP A 99 -1.74 -13.27 -22.56
CA ASP A 99 -2.60 -14.10 -23.41
C ASP A 99 -2.98 -13.40 -24.73
N ASP A 100 -2.30 -13.79 -25.82
CA ASP A 100 -2.53 -13.29 -27.18
C ASP A 100 -3.97 -13.51 -27.67
N ASP A 101 -4.66 -14.57 -27.22
CA ASP A 101 -6.04 -14.85 -27.61
C ASP A 101 -7.01 -13.84 -26.95
N ASP A 102 -6.77 -13.49 -25.68
CA ASP A 102 -7.55 -12.46 -24.97
C ASP A 102 -7.31 -11.06 -25.57
N MET A 103 -6.07 -10.76 -26.00
CA MET A 103 -5.76 -9.53 -26.74
C MET A 103 -6.48 -9.48 -28.09
N ALA A 104 -6.53 -10.59 -28.82
CA ALA A 104 -7.25 -10.69 -30.09
C ALA A 104 -8.77 -10.49 -29.93
N ASP A 105 -9.35 -10.91 -28.81
CA ASP A 105 -10.79 -10.78 -28.54
C ASP A 105 -11.25 -9.33 -28.30
N LEU A 106 -10.32 -8.41 -27.96
CA LEU A 106 -10.58 -6.98 -27.79
C LEU A 106 -10.85 -6.24 -29.11
N TYR A 107 -10.51 -6.84 -30.26
CA TYR A 107 -10.75 -6.31 -31.61
C TYR A 107 -12.22 -6.45 -32.04
N LEU A 108 -13.10 -5.69 -31.40
CA LEU A 108 -14.55 -5.78 -31.59
C LEU A 108 -15.03 -5.26 -32.96
N SER A 109 -14.39 -4.21 -33.50
CA SER A 109 -14.74 -3.65 -34.82
C SER A 109 -14.65 -4.69 -35.93
N ARG A 110 -13.60 -5.53 -35.86
CA ARG A 110 -13.32 -6.59 -36.82
C ARG A 110 -14.29 -7.77 -36.66
N LYS A 111 -14.60 -8.15 -35.42
CA LYS A 111 -15.57 -9.21 -35.09
C LYS A 111 -16.97 -8.86 -35.61
N LEU A 112 -17.35 -7.59 -35.55
CA LEU A 112 -18.62 -7.11 -36.12
C LEU A 112 -18.62 -7.16 -37.65
N ALA A 113 -17.52 -6.78 -38.31
CA ALA A 113 -17.39 -6.81 -39.77
C ALA A 113 -17.44 -8.23 -40.36
N GLY A 114 -16.88 -9.23 -39.66
CA GLY A 114 -16.91 -10.64 -40.07
C GLY A 114 -18.29 -11.32 -40.00
N THR A 115 -19.27 -10.71 -39.32
CA THR A 115 -20.64 -11.24 -39.17
C THR A 115 -21.66 -10.61 -40.12
N SER A 116 -21.25 -9.67 -40.96
CA SER A 116 -22.14 -9.08 -41.96
C SER A 116 -22.51 -10.15 -43.00
N PRO A 117 -23.81 -10.52 -43.17
CA PRO A 117 -24.19 -11.46 -44.20
C PRO A 117 -23.90 -10.79 -45.53
N VAL A 118 -22.93 -11.32 -46.28
CA VAL A 118 -22.81 -11.04 -47.71
C VAL A 118 -24.20 -11.26 -48.31
N SER A 119 -24.88 -10.16 -48.59
CA SER A 119 -26.02 -10.12 -49.50
C SER A 119 -25.50 -10.38 -50.91
N GLY A 120 -25.10 -11.63 -51.14
CA GLY A 120 -24.96 -12.21 -52.46
C GLY A 120 -26.33 -12.68 -52.88
N SER A 121 -27.02 -11.85 -53.65
CA SER A 121 -28.23 -12.20 -54.38
C SER A 121 -28.01 -13.47 -55.21
N GLY A 122 -28.53 -14.60 -54.74
CA GLY A 122 -28.52 -15.86 -55.46
C GLY A 122 -29.58 -16.78 -54.89
N ALA A 123 -30.69 -16.96 -55.63
CA ALA A 123 -31.85 -17.73 -55.23
C ALA A 123 -31.46 -19.13 -54.70
N ALA A 124 -31.82 -19.40 -53.45
CA ALA A 124 -31.70 -20.72 -52.84
C ALA A 124 -32.69 -21.68 -53.49
N ASN A 125 -32.18 -22.62 -54.28
CA ASN A 125 -32.98 -23.74 -54.77
C ASN A 125 -32.49 -25.03 -54.11
N TRP A 126 -33.26 -25.49 -53.14
CA TRP A 126 -33.04 -26.73 -52.41
C TRP A 126 -33.42 -27.93 -53.27
N TYR A 127 -32.46 -28.54 -53.96
CA TYR A 127 -32.63 -29.93 -54.42
C TYR A 127 -31.39 -30.77 -54.10
N LEU A 128 -31.67 -31.90 -53.45
CA LEU A 128 -30.76 -32.98 -53.14
C LEU A 128 -30.72 -33.94 -54.36
N ALA A 129 -29.56 -34.12 -55.01
CA ALA A 129 -29.33 -35.23 -55.94
C ALA A 129 -27.84 -35.57 -56.11
N SER A 130 -27.46 -36.73 -55.55
CA SER A 130 -26.44 -37.73 -55.89
C SER A 130 -25.01 -37.38 -56.38
N PRO A 131 -24.01 -38.24 -56.05
CA PRO A 131 -22.60 -37.95 -56.22
C PRO A 131 -22.08 -38.39 -57.59
N THR A 132 -21.33 -37.52 -58.28
CA THR A 132 -20.47 -37.91 -59.39
C THR A 132 -19.09 -37.27 -59.29
N ILE A 133 -18.11 -38.17 -59.28
CA ILE A 133 -16.68 -38.04 -59.46
C ILE A 133 -16.33 -37.03 -60.56
N GLY A 134 -15.46 -36.06 -60.26
CA GLY A 134 -14.90 -35.12 -61.22
C GLY A 134 -13.96 -34.11 -60.56
N SER A 135 -12.76 -33.97 -61.09
CA SER A 135 -11.60 -33.41 -60.42
C SER A 135 -11.38 -31.90 -60.64
N LYS A 136 -10.61 -31.30 -59.71
CA LYS A 136 -9.73 -30.12 -59.85
C LYS A 136 -10.42 -28.75 -60.00
N ILE A 137 -10.08 -27.82 -59.11
CA ILE A 137 -9.05 -26.79 -59.33
C ILE A 137 -8.94 -25.93 -58.07
N SER A 138 -7.71 -25.82 -57.60
CA SER A 138 -7.22 -24.93 -56.57
C SER A 138 -7.63 -23.47 -56.83
N ARG A 139 -8.36 -22.86 -55.89
CA ARG A 139 -8.40 -21.41 -55.72
C ARG A 139 -8.80 -21.03 -54.29
N ALA A 140 -7.88 -21.23 -53.36
CA ALA A 140 -7.91 -20.62 -52.03
C ALA A 140 -6.48 -20.53 -51.50
N SER A 141 -5.67 -19.62 -52.04
CA SER A 141 -4.31 -19.39 -51.51
C SER A 141 -3.83 -17.95 -51.72
N ARG A 142 -4.73 -16.96 -51.77
CA ARG A 142 -4.33 -15.55 -51.95
C ARG A 142 -5.12 -14.52 -51.16
N ALA A 143 -6.04 -14.92 -50.28
CA ALA A 143 -6.74 -13.99 -49.39
C ALA A 143 -6.16 -13.98 -47.95
N SER A 144 -5.17 -14.83 -47.64
CA SER A 144 -4.75 -15.12 -46.27
C SER A 144 -3.43 -14.46 -45.83
N ILE A 145 -2.81 -13.64 -46.69
CA ILE A 145 -1.48 -13.04 -46.40
C ILE A 145 -1.59 -11.53 -46.12
N ALA A 146 -2.61 -10.86 -46.65
CA ALA A 146 -2.84 -9.43 -46.35
C ALA A 146 -3.56 -9.22 -45.01
N THR A 147 -4.33 -10.20 -44.53
CA THR A 147 -4.99 -10.12 -43.22
C THR A 147 -4.04 -10.44 -42.08
N ALA A 148 -3.10 -11.38 -42.24
CA ALA A 148 -2.14 -11.74 -41.20
C ALA A 148 -1.11 -10.63 -40.88
N ARG A 149 -0.78 -9.78 -41.86
CA ARG A 149 0.16 -8.66 -41.66
C ARG A 149 -0.45 -7.43 -40.99
N GLY A 150 -1.76 -7.25 -41.09
CA GLY A 150 -2.47 -6.25 -40.27
C GLY A 150 -2.72 -6.75 -38.86
N ASP A 151 -2.88 -8.07 -38.70
CA ASP A 151 -3.10 -8.73 -37.41
C ASP A 151 -1.94 -8.53 -36.43
N GLU A 152 -0.70 -8.73 -36.88
CA GLU A 152 0.50 -8.56 -36.04
C GLU A 152 0.75 -7.08 -35.66
N ASN A 153 0.60 -6.16 -36.61
CA ASN A 153 0.84 -4.73 -36.36
C ASN A 153 -0.18 -4.11 -35.40
N ASP A 154 -1.45 -4.48 -35.54
CA ASP A 154 -2.49 -3.96 -34.64
C ASP A 154 -2.27 -4.51 -33.23
N VAL A 155 -2.02 -5.82 -33.08
CA VAL A 155 -1.77 -6.47 -31.78
C VAL A 155 -0.55 -5.85 -31.09
N GLU A 156 0.52 -5.54 -31.82
CA GLU A 156 1.69 -4.84 -31.31
C GLU A 156 1.34 -3.42 -30.79
N GLU A 157 0.42 -2.70 -31.44
CA GLU A 157 -0.06 -1.38 -30.96
C GLU A 157 -0.81 -1.49 -29.62
N LEU A 158 -1.70 -2.48 -29.50
CA LEU A 158 -2.42 -2.75 -28.26
C LEU A 158 -1.49 -3.20 -27.13
N GLU A 159 -0.55 -4.09 -27.42
CA GLU A 159 0.48 -4.55 -26.48
C GLU A 159 1.29 -3.36 -25.94
N MET A 160 1.77 -2.47 -26.82
CA MET A 160 2.48 -1.26 -26.41
C MET A 160 1.66 -0.36 -25.49
N LEU A 161 0.35 -0.21 -25.76
CA LEU A 161 -0.56 0.55 -24.90
C LEU A 161 -0.72 -0.09 -23.53
N LEU A 162 -1.01 -1.39 -23.47
CA LEU A 162 -1.22 -2.11 -22.21
C LEU A 162 0.06 -2.16 -21.37
N GLU A 163 1.23 -2.38 -22.00
CA GLU A 163 2.54 -2.36 -21.36
C GLU A 163 2.81 -1.00 -20.68
N ALA A 164 2.50 0.11 -21.36
CA ALA A 164 2.68 1.45 -20.79
C ALA A 164 1.84 1.67 -19.53
N TYR A 165 0.57 1.23 -19.53
CA TYR A 165 -0.30 1.31 -18.36
C TYR A 165 0.12 0.31 -17.27
N PHE A 166 0.60 -0.88 -17.64
CA PHE A 166 1.13 -1.87 -16.71
C PHE A 166 2.31 -1.29 -15.92
N MET A 167 3.27 -0.69 -16.63
CA MET A 167 4.40 -0.01 -16.01
C MET A 167 3.96 1.15 -15.09
N GLN A 168 2.91 1.90 -15.47
CA GLN A 168 2.37 2.97 -14.64
C GLN A 168 1.73 2.45 -13.34
N ILE A 169 0.96 1.37 -13.42
CA ILE A 169 0.33 0.73 -12.27
C ILE A 169 1.39 0.10 -11.37
N ASP A 170 2.38 -0.58 -11.93
CA ASP A 170 3.48 -1.19 -11.18
C ASP A 170 4.31 -0.11 -10.44
N GLY A 171 4.60 1.01 -11.11
CA GLY A 171 5.21 2.18 -10.47
C GLY A 171 4.37 2.75 -9.32
N THR A 172 3.04 2.70 -9.43
CA THR A 172 2.13 3.11 -8.35
C THR A 172 2.12 2.09 -7.20
N LEU A 173 2.14 0.80 -7.51
CA LEU A 173 2.24 -0.28 -6.52
C LEU A 173 3.56 -0.16 -5.74
N ASN A 174 4.68 0.07 -6.41
CA ASN A 174 5.99 0.20 -5.78
C ASN A 174 6.02 1.38 -4.80
N LYS A 175 5.46 2.54 -5.17
CA LYS A 175 5.30 3.69 -4.24
C LYS A 175 4.49 3.32 -2.99
N LEU A 176 3.39 2.58 -3.16
CA LEU A 176 2.62 2.08 -2.02
C LEU A 176 3.44 1.09 -1.19
N THR A 177 4.19 0.17 -1.79
CA THR A 177 5.03 -0.76 -1.04
C THR A 177 6.06 -0.02 -0.19
N THR A 178 6.77 0.95 -0.76
CA THR A 178 7.75 1.78 0.00
C THR A 178 7.09 2.55 1.14
N LEU A 179 5.93 3.17 0.90
CA LEU A 179 5.22 3.90 1.96
C LEU A 179 4.72 2.95 3.06
N ARG A 180 4.40 1.69 2.72
CA ARG A 180 3.94 0.69 3.68
C ARG A 180 5.08 0.25 4.58
N GLU A 181 6.23 -0.04 3.98
CA GLU A 181 7.46 -0.34 4.72
C GLU A 181 7.77 0.80 5.70
N TYR A 182 7.68 2.05 5.27
CA TYR A 182 7.91 3.20 6.15
C TYR A 182 6.91 3.29 7.32
N ILE A 183 5.63 2.98 7.11
CA ILE A 183 4.63 2.90 8.18
C ILE A 183 4.95 1.75 9.14
N ASP A 184 5.28 0.58 8.61
CA ASP A 184 5.57 -0.62 9.40
C ASP A 184 6.85 -0.42 10.25
N ASP A 185 7.90 0.16 9.67
CA ASP A 185 9.14 0.55 10.39
C ASP A 185 8.86 1.55 11.52
N THR A 186 7.98 2.53 11.27
CA THR A 186 7.58 3.49 12.31
C THR A 186 6.78 2.80 13.41
N GLU A 187 5.88 1.87 13.09
CA GLU A 187 5.12 1.11 14.07
C GLU A 187 6.03 0.27 14.97
N ASP A 188 7.03 -0.39 14.40
CA ASP A 188 8.03 -1.15 15.14
C ASP A 188 8.87 -0.25 16.05
N TYR A 189 9.30 0.91 15.56
CA TYR A 189 9.99 1.91 16.38
C TYR A 189 9.14 2.37 17.57
N ILE A 190 7.85 2.66 17.34
CA ILE A 190 6.92 3.07 18.41
C ILE A 190 6.67 1.94 19.41
N ASN A 191 6.59 0.68 18.95
CA ASN A 191 6.46 -0.48 19.84
C ASN A 191 7.67 -0.61 20.76
N ILE A 192 8.89 -0.44 20.22
CA ILE A 192 10.13 -0.44 21.02
C ILE A 192 10.10 0.70 22.06
N GLN A 193 9.68 1.91 21.67
CA GLN A 193 9.57 3.03 22.61
C GLN A 193 8.53 2.78 23.72
N LEU A 194 7.37 2.24 23.36
CA LEU A 194 6.31 1.91 24.32
C LEU A 194 6.79 0.86 25.32
N ASP A 195 7.52 -0.14 24.88
CA ASP A 195 8.08 -1.16 25.76
C ASP A 195 9.17 -0.59 26.67
N ASN A 196 9.99 0.36 26.19
CA ASN A 196 10.92 1.09 27.04
C ASN A 196 10.19 1.90 28.12
N HIS A 197 9.13 2.62 27.77
CA HIS A 197 8.31 3.36 28.76
C HIS A 197 7.63 2.43 29.78
N ARG A 198 7.10 1.29 29.33
CA ARG A 198 6.55 0.26 30.24
C ARG A 198 7.62 -0.26 31.20
N ASN A 199 8.82 -0.52 30.69
CA ASN A 199 9.95 -0.96 31.50
C ASN A 199 10.32 0.08 32.58
N GLN A 200 10.34 1.37 32.22
CA GLN A 200 10.53 2.47 33.18
C GLN A 200 9.42 2.52 34.25
N LEU A 201 8.16 2.30 33.86
CA LEU A 201 7.04 2.26 34.81
C LEU A 201 7.17 1.08 35.79
N ILE A 202 7.50 -0.11 35.31
CA ILE A 202 7.74 -1.30 36.15
C ILE A 202 8.87 -1.04 37.14
N GLN A 203 9.95 -0.39 36.69
CA GLN A 203 11.06 -0.01 37.56
C GLN A 203 10.63 0.97 38.66
N LEU A 204 9.82 1.99 38.31
CA LEU A 204 9.31 2.96 39.28
C LEU A 204 8.36 2.30 40.28
N GLU A 205 7.49 1.40 39.81
CA GLU A 205 6.59 0.61 40.66
C GLU A 205 7.37 -0.25 41.67
N LEU A 206 8.43 -0.93 41.22
CA LEU A 206 9.30 -1.71 42.09
C LEU A 206 9.95 -0.85 43.18
N PHE A 207 10.43 0.35 42.81
CA PHE A 207 11.02 1.31 43.74
C PHE A 207 10.00 1.76 44.81
N LEU A 208 8.79 2.15 44.39
CA LEU A 208 7.73 2.57 45.32
C LEU A 208 7.25 1.44 46.22
N SER A 209 7.10 0.23 45.66
CA SER A 209 6.69 -0.96 46.40
C SER A 209 7.72 -1.33 47.48
N SER A 210 9.01 -1.37 47.11
CA SER A 210 10.09 -1.60 48.07
C SER A 210 10.12 -0.56 49.19
N GLY A 211 9.95 0.73 48.85
CA GLY A 211 9.87 1.81 49.83
C GLY A 211 8.68 1.65 50.79
N THR A 212 7.53 1.24 50.27
CA THR A 212 6.31 1.00 51.04
C THR A 212 6.48 -0.16 52.02
N VAL A 213 7.11 -1.25 51.60
CA VAL A 213 7.43 -2.40 52.49
C VAL A 213 8.34 -1.95 53.63
N CYS A 214 9.40 -1.19 53.33
CA CYS A 214 10.34 -0.69 54.35
C CYS A 214 9.65 0.27 55.33
N LEU A 215 8.83 1.20 54.84
CA LEU A 215 8.05 2.11 55.67
C LEU A 215 7.02 1.38 56.53
N SER A 216 6.42 0.30 56.03
CA SER A 216 5.46 -0.51 56.79
C SER A 216 6.14 -1.20 57.98
N ILE A 217 7.33 -1.77 57.78
CA ILE A 217 8.13 -2.39 58.86
C ILE A 217 8.54 -1.35 59.89
N TYR A 218 9.04 -0.18 59.45
CA TYR A 218 9.41 0.92 60.35
C TYR A 218 8.20 1.43 61.15
N SER A 219 7.05 1.60 60.47
CA SER A 219 5.81 2.07 61.10
C SER A 219 5.28 1.08 62.13
N LEU A 220 5.42 -0.23 61.91
CA LEU A 220 5.05 -1.26 62.89
C LEU A 220 5.88 -1.13 64.16
N VAL A 221 7.21 -0.95 64.04
CA VAL A 221 8.09 -0.72 65.19
C VAL A 221 7.68 0.57 65.91
N ALA A 222 7.52 1.67 65.18
CA ALA A 222 7.08 2.94 65.77
C ALA A 222 5.72 2.84 66.46
N ALA A 223 4.77 2.07 65.90
CA ALA A 223 3.44 1.87 66.47
C ALA A 223 3.49 1.08 67.78
N ILE A 224 4.24 -0.03 67.84
CA ILE A 224 4.39 -0.84 69.07
C ILE A 224 4.94 0.02 70.22
N PHE A 225 5.95 0.84 69.94
CA PHE A 225 6.57 1.72 70.95
C PHE A 225 5.82 3.03 71.19
N GLY A 226 4.91 3.42 70.28
CA GLY A 226 4.00 4.55 70.45
C GLY A 226 2.78 4.23 71.30
N MET A 227 2.56 2.95 71.65
CA MET A 227 1.50 2.55 72.56
C MET A 227 1.85 2.92 74.02
N ASN A 228 0.90 3.52 74.73
CA ASN A 228 1.03 3.95 76.12
C ASN A 228 0.97 2.76 77.11
N ILE A 229 1.88 1.80 76.97
CA ILE A 229 2.01 0.64 77.86
C ILE A 229 3.14 0.95 78.85
N PRO A 230 2.95 0.78 80.17
CA PRO A 230 4.02 0.99 81.14
C PRO A 230 5.11 -0.09 80.97
N TYR A 231 6.26 0.30 80.44
CA TYR A 231 7.42 -0.58 80.25
C TYR A 231 8.33 -0.54 81.48
N THR A 232 8.96 -1.68 81.82
CA THR A 232 9.84 -1.84 82.99
C THR A 232 11.17 -1.06 82.91
N TRP A 233 11.46 -0.42 81.76
CA TRP A 233 12.69 0.35 81.51
C TRP A 233 12.50 1.88 81.62
N ASP A 234 11.32 2.34 82.01
CA ASP A 234 11.01 3.78 82.17
C ASP A 234 11.88 4.44 83.27
N THR A 235 12.29 3.67 84.28
CA THR A 235 13.22 4.12 85.32
C THR A 235 14.67 4.03 84.82
N ASN A 236 15.27 5.18 84.47
CA ASN A 236 16.68 5.40 84.09
C ASN A 236 17.14 5.05 82.65
N HIS A 237 16.30 4.56 81.73
CA HIS A 237 16.75 4.12 80.40
C HIS A 237 16.14 4.87 79.20
N GLY A 238 15.97 6.20 79.30
CA GLY A 238 15.42 7.04 78.22
C GLY A 238 16.20 7.03 76.89
N TYR A 239 17.43 6.48 76.87
CA TYR A 239 18.22 6.29 75.65
C TYR A 239 17.78 5.06 74.82
N MET A 240 17.14 4.06 75.43
CA MET A 240 16.76 2.81 74.76
C MET A 240 15.80 3.06 73.59
N PHE A 241 14.81 3.95 73.79
CA PHE A 241 13.87 4.34 72.73
C PHE A 241 14.58 4.95 71.52
N LYS A 242 15.55 5.84 71.76
CA LYS A 242 16.35 6.45 70.68
C LYS A 242 17.14 5.40 69.91
N TRP A 243 17.76 4.45 70.60
CA TRP A 243 18.50 3.37 69.96
C TRP A 243 17.62 2.44 69.14
N VAL A 244 16.44 2.08 69.64
CA VAL A 244 15.48 1.22 68.92
C VAL A 244 15.05 1.88 67.61
N VAL A 245 14.70 3.18 67.64
CA VAL A 245 14.31 3.93 66.44
C VAL A 245 15.46 4.07 65.44
N ILE A 246 16.67 4.33 65.92
CA ILE A 246 17.86 4.44 65.05
C ILE A 246 18.19 3.09 64.40
N VAL A 247 18.20 2.00 65.17
CA VAL A 247 18.52 0.65 64.67
C VAL A 247 17.45 0.17 63.69
N SER A 248 16.16 0.38 63.98
CA SER A 248 15.07 0.00 63.06
C SER A 248 15.13 0.81 61.75
N GLY A 249 15.46 2.11 61.83
CA GLY A 249 15.66 2.96 60.66
C GLY A 249 16.84 2.49 59.79
N ILE A 250 17.98 2.19 60.41
CA ILE A 250 19.16 1.63 59.71
C ILE A 250 18.80 0.30 59.05
N PHE A 251 18.12 -0.60 59.77
CA PHE A 251 17.69 -1.89 59.24
C PHE A 251 16.75 -1.75 58.04
N CYS A 252 15.81 -0.80 58.07
CA CYS A 252 14.93 -0.55 56.94
C CYS A 252 15.69 0.04 55.74
N ALA A 253 16.64 0.94 55.98
CA ALA A 253 17.47 1.51 54.92
C ALA A 253 18.38 0.46 54.26
N THR A 254 18.98 -0.44 55.03
CA THR A 254 19.82 -1.53 54.49
C THR A 254 18.98 -2.53 53.70
N LEU A 255 17.78 -2.87 54.19
CA LEU A 255 16.84 -3.74 53.49
C LEU A 255 16.41 -3.13 52.15
N PHE A 256 16.11 -1.82 52.12
CA PHE A 256 15.79 -1.10 50.90
C PHE A 256 16.94 -1.14 49.87
N ILE A 257 18.18 -0.85 50.31
CA ILE A 257 19.37 -0.89 49.44
C ILE A 257 19.60 -2.31 48.92
N LEU A 258 19.42 -3.34 49.76
CA LEU A 258 19.59 -4.73 49.36
C LEU A 258 18.58 -5.11 48.26
N ILE A 259 17.30 -4.77 48.44
CA ILE A 259 16.27 -5.02 47.42
C ILE A 259 16.61 -4.30 46.11
N MET A 260 17.01 -3.03 46.17
CA MET A 260 17.38 -2.25 44.98
C MET A 260 18.64 -2.80 44.28
N SER A 261 19.63 -3.25 45.07
CA SER A 261 20.85 -3.87 44.55
C SER A 261 20.57 -5.21 43.87
N TYR A 262 19.74 -6.06 44.50
CA TYR A 262 19.29 -7.32 43.92
C TYR A 262 18.52 -7.10 42.60
N ALA A 263 17.65 -6.09 42.54
CA ALA A 263 16.90 -5.75 41.34
C ALA A 263 17.80 -5.28 40.19
N ARG A 264 18.86 -4.51 40.48
CA ARG A 264 19.88 -4.10 39.50
C ARG A 264 20.71 -5.28 39.01
N LEU A 265 21.19 -6.14 39.91
CA LEU A 265 22.02 -7.30 39.55
C LEU A 265 21.29 -8.30 38.66
N LYS A 266 19.96 -8.42 38.81
CA LYS A 266 19.14 -9.31 37.98
C LYS A 266 18.76 -8.71 36.62
N GLY A 267 19.26 -7.51 36.29
CA GLY A 267 18.98 -6.84 35.02
C GLY A 267 17.54 -6.30 34.89
N LEU A 268 16.78 -6.26 35.99
CA LEU A 268 15.40 -5.72 36.00
C LEU A 268 15.38 -4.19 36.02
N VAL A 269 16.50 -3.58 36.40
CA VAL A 269 16.71 -2.14 36.50
C VAL A 269 17.87 -1.83 35.57
N GLY A 270 17.53 -1.41 34.35
CA GLY A 270 18.37 -1.02 33.21
C GLY A 270 19.89 -1.29 33.23
N SER A 271 20.36 -1.98 32.19
CA SER A 271 21.40 -1.35 31.36
C SER A 271 20.72 -0.45 30.33
#